data_AF-I2NDE1-F1
#
_entry.id   AF-I2NDE1-F1
#
_cell.length_a   1.000
_cell.length_b   1.000
_cell.length_c   1.000
_cell.angle_alpha   90.00
_cell.angle_beta   90.00
_cell.angle_gamma   90.00
#
_symmetry.space_group_name_H-M   'P 1'
#
loop_
_entity.id
_entity.type
_entity.pdbx_description
1 polymer ?
#
loop_
_entity_poly.entity_id
_entity_poly.type
_entity_poly.pdbx_seq_one_letter_code
_entity_poly.pdbx_strand_id
1 'polypeptide(L)'
;MEIIEFAKQNQIKLAVASSSRLEHIQNILTECGIIQHFDFIVSGEQFKRSKPDPTIYNYTLEKLGVQAKSAVAIEDSFFGIQAAQAAGIPVIAYEEKRMHIDQSRAEYCGKNMLEILAIIKQLHAH
;
A
#
# COMPACT_ATOMS: atom_id res chain seq x y z
N MET A 1 -1.09 4.44 14.55
CA MET A 1 -0.55 3.10 14.90
C MET A 1 -1.58 1.98 14.70
N GLU A 2 -2.86 2.31 14.72
CA GLU A 2 -4.01 1.41 14.78
C GLU A 2 -4.11 0.44 13.60
N ILE A 3 -3.73 0.85 12.39
CA ILE A 3 -3.69 -0.04 11.21
C ILE A 3 -2.64 -1.14 11.39
N ILE A 4 -1.45 -0.78 11.86
CA ILE A 4 -0.35 -1.73 12.09
C ILE A 4 -0.72 -2.69 13.23
N GLU A 5 -1.31 -2.18 14.31
CA GLU A 5 -1.78 -2.99 15.42
C GLU A 5 -2.88 -3.97 14.99
N PHE A 6 -3.86 -3.50 14.21
CA PHE A 6 -4.90 -4.34 13.66
C PHE A 6 -4.33 -5.44 12.75
N ALA A 7 -3.38 -5.09 11.87
CA ALA A 7 -2.72 -6.05 11.01
C ALA A 7 -1.99 -7.13 11.83
N LYS A 8 -1.25 -6.73 12.87
CA LYS A 8 -0.54 -7.66 13.76
C LYS A 8 -1.50 -8.60 14.50
N GLN A 9 -2.60 -8.08 15.04
CA GLN A 9 -3.60 -8.87 15.77
C GLN A 9 -4.28 -9.92 14.87
N ASN A 10 -4.42 -9.63 13.59
CA ASN A 10 -5.10 -10.48 12.61
C ASN A 10 -4.13 -11.21 11.66
N GLN A 11 -2.82 -11.22 11.97
CA GLN A 11 -1.78 -11.91 11.19
C GLN A 11 -1.74 -11.47 9.71
N ILE A 12 -2.04 -10.21 9.44
CA ILE A 12 -2.00 -9.60 8.11
C ILE A 12 -0.56 -9.17 7.84
N LYS A 13 -0.01 -9.60 6.70
CA LYS A 13 1.33 -9.17 6.26
C LYS A 13 1.32 -7.71 5.83
N LEU A 14 2.36 -6.98 6.20
CA LEU A 14 2.53 -5.57 5.87
C LEU A 14 3.72 -5.39 4.91
N ALA A 15 3.54 -4.58 3.88
CA ALA A 15 4.64 -4.20 3.00
C ALA A 15 4.58 -2.73 2.58
N VAL A 16 5.75 -2.19 2.21
CA VAL A 16 5.87 -0.90 1.54
C VAL A 16 6.36 -1.13 0.12
N ALA A 17 5.57 -0.63 -0.85
CA ALA A 17 5.90 -0.64 -2.28
C ALA A 17 5.89 0.80 -2.82
N SER A 18 7.05 1.44 -2.89
CA SER A 18 7.17 2.87 -3.21
C SER A 18 8.13 3.13 -4.37
N SER A 19 7.90 4.19 -5.15
CA SER A 19 8.81 4.65 -6.20
C SER A 19 10.01 5.46 -5.66
N SER A 20 10.02 5.76 -4.35
CA SER A 20 11.13 6.47 -3.68
C SER A 20 12.37 5.59 -3.52
N ARG A 21 13.51 6.22 -3.22
CA ARG A 21 14.76 5.48 -2.97
C ARG A 21 14.65 4.54 -1.78
N LEU A 22 15.26 3.35 -1.86
CA LEU A 22 15.16 2.35 -0.77
C LEU A 22 15.64 2.90 0.58
N GLU A 23 16.78 3.59 0.57
CA GLU A 23 17.36 4.24 1.75
C GLU A 23 16.39 5.26 2.37
N HIS A 24 15.72 6.07 1.53
CA HIS A 24 14.78 7.07 2.01
C HIS A 24 13.55 6.43 2.67
N ILE A 25 13.04 5.34 2.09
CA ILE A 25 11.93 4.57 2.68
C ILE A 25 12.33 4.01 4.04
N GLN A 26 13.50 3.35 4.12
CA GLN A 26 13.99 2.74 5.35
C GLN A 26 14.25 3.78 6.45
N ASN A 27 14.81 4.95 6.10
CA ASN A 27 15.04 6.03 7.05
C ASN A 27 13.73 6.55 7.64
N ILE A 28 12.72 6.86 6.81
CA ILE A 28 11.41 7.32 7.30
C ILE A 28 10.78 6.28 8.22
N LEU A 29 10.76 5.00 7.82
CA LEU A 29 10.16 3.95 8.65
C LEU A 29 10.90 3.76 9.98
N THR A 30 12.22 3.95 9.99
CA THR A 30 13.07 3.85 11.19
C THR A 30 12.83 5.05 12.11
N GLU A 31 12.80 6.26 11.57
CA GLU A 31 12.53 7.50 12.33
C GLU A 31 11.12 7.49 12.93
N CYS A 32 10.13 6.95 12.20
CA CYS A 32 8.79 6.73 12.72
C CYS A 32 8.72 5.56 13.72
N GLY A 33 9.78 4.77 13.88
CA GLY A 33 9.83 3.63 14.80
C GLY A 33 8.92 2.47 14.40
N ILE A 34 8.64 2.30 13.11
CA ILE A 34 7.69 1.30 12.59
C ILE A 34 8.29 0.29 11.61
N ILE A 35 9.56 0.43 11.24
CA ILE A 35 10.21 -0.44 10.23
C ILE A 35 10.09 -1.93 10.55
N GLN A 36 10.17 -2.29 11.84
CA GLN A 36 10.08 -3.67 12.32
C GLN A 36 8.70 -4.32 12.13
N HIS A 37 7.68 -3.55 11.74
CA HIS A 37 6.33 -4.07 11.50
C HIS A 37 6.10 -4.52 10.06
N PHE A 38 7.01 -4.20 9.14
CA PHE A 38 6.86 -4.54 7.73
C PHE A 38 7.60 -5.83 7.40
N ASP A 39 6.88 -6.80 6.85
CA ASP A 39 7.43 -8.07 6.37
C ASP A 39 8.27 -7.90 5.11
N PHE A 40 7.95 -6.87 4.31
CA PHE A 40 8.66 -6.60 3.07
C PHE A 40 8.68 -5.11 2.70
N ILE A 41 9.84 -4.62 2.27
CA ILE A 41 10.02 -3.25 1.81
C ILE A 41 10.68 -3.30 0.45
N VAL A 42 10.07 -2.67 -0.54
CA VAL A 42 10.56 -2.64 -1.91
C VAL A 42 10.53 -1.22 -2.48
N SER A 43 11.61 -0.88 -3.19
CA SER A 43 11.76 0.36 -3.94
C SER A 43 11.56 0.10 -5.44
N GLY A 44 10.89 1.05 -6.08
CA GLY A 44 10.71 1.11 -7.53
C GLY A 44 12.02 1.18 -8.31
N GLU A 45 13.11 1.65 -7.67
CA GLU A 45 14.45 1.72 -8.27
C GLU A 45 14.99 0.36 -8.73
N GLN A 46 14.47 -0.73 -8.15
CA GLN A 46 14.87 -2.09 -8.51
C GLN A 46 14.27 -2.55 -9.85
N PHE A 47 13.33 -1.80 -10.41
CA PHE A 47 12.62 -2.17 -11.63
C PHE A 47 12.92 -1.21 -12.78
N LYS A 48 12.89 -1.75 -14.00
CA LYS A 48 13.08 -0.97 -15.23
C LYS A 48 11.94 0.04 -15.47
N ARG A 49 10.74 -0.24 -14.95
CA ARG A 49 9.55 0.59 -15.12
C ARG A 49 8.96 0.92 -13.76
N SER A 50 8.63 2.18 -13.56
CA SER A 50 7.94 2.69 -12.38
C SER A 50 6.42 2.56 -12.55
N LYS A 51 5.68 2.76 -11.45
CA LYS A 51 4.22 3.00 -11.46
C LYS A 51 3.87 3.99 -12.60
N PRO A 52 2.87 3.72 -13.46
CA PRO A 52 1.74 2.80 -13.28
C PRO A 52 2.01 1.34 -13.68
N ASP A 53 3.24 0.96 -14.00
CA ASP A 53 3.58 -0.44 -14.24
C ASP A 53 3.33 -1.29 -12.96
N PRO A 54 2.62 -2.44 -13.05
CA PRO A 54 2.25 -3.23 -11.87
C PRO A 54 3.40 -4.06 -11.30
N THR A 55 4.58 -4.08 -11.93
CA THR A 55 5.69 -4.96 -11.58
C THR A 55 6.05 -4.91 -10.09
N ILE A 56 6.08 -3.72 -9.47
CA ILE A 56 6.41 -3.58 -8.05
C ILE A 56 5.39 -4.29 -7.14
N TYR A 57 4.10 -4.25 -7.47
CA TYR A 57 3.06 -4.93 -6.71
C TYR A 57 3.06 -6.43 -6.95
N ASN A 58 3.18 -6.86 -8.21
CA ASN A 58 3.27 -8.29 -8.55
C ASN A 58 4.45 -8.94 -7.83
N TYR A 59 5.60 -8.28 -7.82
CA TYR A 59 6.77 -8.72 -7.08
C TYR A 59 6.54 -8.74 -5.56
N THR A 60 5.88 -7.71 -5.01
CA THR A 60 5.52 -7.66 -3.59
C THR A 60 4.62 -8.84 -3.19
N LEU A 61 3.56 -9.11 -3.98
CA LEU A 61 2.66 -10.23 -3.77
C LEU A 61 3.41 -11.57 -3.81
N GLU A 62 4.30 -11.76 -4.79
CA GLU A 62 5.13 -12.95 -4.92
C GLU A 62 6.02 -13.15 -3.68
N LYS A 63 6.73 -12.11 -3.22
CA LYS A 63 7.61 -12.17 -2.05
C LYS A 63 6.86 -12.45 -0.76
N LEU A 64 5.63 -11.95 -0.64
CA LEU A 64 4.78 -12.24 0.50
C LEU A 64 4.04 -13.58 0.36
N GLY A 65 4.02 -14.21 -0.82
CA GLY A 65 3.22 -15.41 -1.09
C GLY A 65 1.72 -15.17 -0.93
N VAL A 66 1.24 -13.98 -1.33
CA VAL A 66 -0.16 -13.55 -1.18
C VAL A 66 -0.79 -13.38 -2.56
N GLN A 67 -2.05 -13.77 -2.71
CA GLN A 67 -2.82 -13.51 -3.94
C GLN A 67 -3.34 -12.08 -3.97
N ALA A 68 -3.40 -11.44 -5.14
CA ALA A 68 -3.84 -10.05 -5.28
C ALA A 68 -5.22 -9.79 -4.63
N LYS A 69 -6.17 -10.71 -4.80
CA LYS A 69 -7.51 -10.65 -4.20
C LYS A 69 -7.55 -10.76 -2.67
N SER A 70 -6.44 -11.18 -2.05
CA SER A 70 -6.27 -11.30 -0.60
C SER A 70 -5.39 -10.18 -0.03
N ALA A 71 -5.10 -9.15 -0.84
CA ALA A 71 -4.36 -7.97 -0.46
C ALA A 71 -5.22 -6.72 -0.69
N VAL A 72 -4.84 -5.62 -0.05
CA VAL A 72 -5.38 -4.29 -0.33
C VAL A 72 -4.21 -3.31 -0.35
N ALA A 73 -4.19 -2.41 -1.33
CA ALA A 73 -3.20 -1.36 -1.44
C ALA A 73 -3.76 -0.04 -0.89
N ILE A 74 -2.94 0.70 -0.13
CA ILE A 74 -3.26 2.08 0.26
C ILE A 74 -2.40 3.00 -0.60
N GLU A 75 -3.03 3.88 -1.38
CA GLU A 75 -2.33 4.77 -2.32
C GLU A 75 -2.94 6.17 -2.31
N ASP A 76 -2.13 7.19 -2.51
CA ASP A 76 -2.56 8.59 -2.67
C ASP A 76 -2.39 9.11 -4.10
N SER A 77 -1.51 8.49 -4.89
CA SER A 77 -1.17 8.94 -6.25
C SER A 77 -1.98 8.26 -7.36
N PHE A 78 -2.29 9.00 -8.42
CA PHE A 78 -2.95 8.47 -9.63
C PHE A 78 -2.20 7.26 -10.22
N PHE A 79 -0.87 7.34 -10.34
CA PHE A 79 -0.07 6.25 -10.90
C PHE A 79 0.03 5.04 -9.97
N GLY A 80 0.04 5.26 -8.65
CA GLY A 80 0.01 4.18 -7.67
C GLY A 80 -1.30 3.41 -7.70
N ILE A 81 -2.42 4.12 -7.72
CA ILE A 81 -3.75 3.51 -7.87
C ILE A 81 -3.80 2.67 -9.15
N GLN A 82 -3.34 3.21 -10.28
CA GLN A 82 -3.32 2.45 -11.55
C GLN A 82 -2.44 1.20 -11.49
N ALA A 83 -1.25 1.29 -10.88
CA ALA A 83 -0.35 0.15 -10.77
C ALA A 83 -0.91 -0.97 -9.87
N ALA A 84 -1.54 -0.61 -8.74
CA ALA A 84 -2.14 -1.59 -7.84
C ALA A 84 -3.32 -2.31 -8.52
N GLN A 85 -4.19 -1.55 -9.20
CA GLN A 85 -5.29 -2.14 -9.98
C GLN A 85 -4.81 -3.03 -11.12
N ALA A 86 -3.75 -2.61 -11.83
CA ALA A 86 -3.17 -3.42 -12.91
C ALA A 86 -2.54 -4.72 -12.37
N ALA A 87 -2.18 -4.78 -11.08
CA ALA A 87 -1.79 -6.00 -10.38
C ALA A 87 -2.98 -6.82 -9.84
N GLY A 88 -4.22 -6.34 -10.03
CA GLY A 88 -5.44 -6.98 -9.53
C GLY A 88 -5.66 -6.80 -8.03
N ILE A 89 -5.00 -5.82 -7.41
CA ILE A 89 -5.13 -5.51 -5.98
C ILE A 89 -6.21 -4.44 -5.80
N PRO A 90 -7.25 -4.67 -4.97
CA PRO A 90 -8.17 -3.63 -4.52
C PRO A 90 -7.44 -2.46 -3.85
N VAL A 91 -7.88 -1.24 -4.13
CA VAL A 91 -7.21 -0.02 -3.69
C VAL A 91 -8.10 0.80 -2.77
N ILE A 92 -7.51 1.23 -1.65
CA ILE A 92 -8.03 2.28 -0.80
C ILE A 92 -7.23 3.55 -1.11
N ALA A 93 -7.87 4.54 -1.73
CA ALA A 93 -7.26 5.85 -1.89
C ALA A 93 -7.17 6.56 -0.52
N TYR A 94 -5.99 7.08 -0.19
CA TYR A 94 -5.87 8.11 0.84
C TYR A 94 -6.12 9.47 0.19
N GLU A 95 -7.22 10.13 0.57
CA GLU A 95 -7.72 11.35 -0.08
C GLU A 95 -6.62 12.44 -0.16
N GLU A 96 -6.24 12.82 -1.38
CA GLU A 96 -5.29 13.91 -1.60
C GLU A 96 -6.03 15.26 -1.60
N LYS A 97 -5.64 16.14 -0.68
CA LYS A 97 -6.25 17.48 -0.50
C LYS A 97 -5.35 18.62 -0.92
N ARG A 98 -4.05 18.37 -1.06
CA ARG A 98 -3.03 19.40 -1.35
C ARG A 98 -3.04 19.79 -2.82
N MET A 99 -3.47 18.89 -3.70
CA MET A 99 -3.52 19.09 -5.14
C MET A 99 -4.62 18.24 -5.77
N HIS A 100 -5.04 18.61 -6.98
CA HIS A 100 -6.02 17.83 -7.72
C HIS A 100 -5.37 16.58 -8.32
N ILE A 101 -5.67 15.42 -7.75
CA ILE A 101 -5.29 14.09 -8.26
C ILE A 101 -6.57 13.33 -8.57
N ASP A 102 -6.65 12.73 -9.75
CA ASP A 102 -7.72 11.78 -10.05
C ASP A 102 -7.49 10.50 -9.21
N GLN A 103 -8.36 10.26 -8.25
CA GLN A 103 -8.36 9.05 -7.43
C GLN A 103 -9.62 8.20 -7.71
N SER A 104 -10.41 8.55 -8.72
CA SER A 104 -11.73 7.95 -9.03
C SER A 104 -11.66 6.47 -9.37
N ARG A 105 -10.47 5.98 -9.72
CA ARG A 105 -10.24 4.58 -10.03
C ARG A 105 -10.16 3.69 -8.79
N ALA A 106 -9.84 4.20 -7.61
CA ALA A 106 -9.78 3.38 -6.40
C ALA A 106 -11.17 2.89 -5.99
N GLU A 107 -11.28 1.64 -5.55
CA GLU A 107 -12.55 1.02 -5.13
C GLU A 107 -13.08 1.64 -3.83
N TYR A 108 -12.17 2.11 -2.97
CA TYR A 108 -12.49 2.77 -1.72
C TYR A 108 -11.70 4.07 -1.59
N CYS A 109 -12.19 5.00 -0.76
CA CYS A 109 -11.48 6.22 -0.43
C CYS A 109 -11.66 6.52 1.07
N GLY A 110 -10.56 6.80 1.75
CA GLY A 110 -10.54 7.20 3.16
C GLY A 110 -9.89 8.56 3.34
N LYS A 111 -10.51 9.43 4.13
CA LYS A 111 -10.05 10.83 4.32
C LYS A 111 -8.97 10.98 5.39
N ASN A 112 -8.77 9.94 6.19
CA ASN A 112 -7.83 9.85 7.29
C ASN A 112 -7.58 8.37 7.63
N MET A 113 -6.62 8.10 8.52
CA MET A 113 -6.23 6.74 8.89
C MET A 113 -7.35 5.95 9.61
N LEU A 114 -8.29 6.63 10.29
CA LEU A 114 -9.40 5.95 10.97
C LEU A 114 -10.43 5.42 9.96
N GLU A 115 -10.72 6.19 8.92
CA GLU A 115 -11.59 5.75 7.83
C GLU A 115 -10.96 4.60 7.03
N ILE A 116 -9.66 4.70 6.72
CA ILE A 116 -8.92 3.61 6.06
C ILE A 116 -8.96 2.34 6.92
N LEU A 117 -8.76 2.46 8.24
CA LEU A 117 -8.87 1.33 9.16
C LEU A 117 -10.28 0.72 9.16
N ALA A 118 -11.33 1.55 9.13
CA ALA A 118 -12.71 1.06 9.07
C ALA A 118 -12.97 0.25 7.78
N ILE A 119 -12.45 0.71 6.64
CA ILE A 119 -12.53 0.00 5.37
C ILE A 119 -11.76 -1.33 5.45
N ILE A 120 -10.52 -1.34 5.97
CA ILE A 120 -9.73 -2.57 6.15
C ILE A 120 -10.48 -3.58 7.03
N LYS A 121 -11.10 -3.11 8.13
CA LYS A 121 -11.91 -3.97 9.02
C LYS A 121 -13.11 -4.58 8.30
N GLN A 122 -13.80 -3.78 7.48
CA GLN A 122 -14.93 -4.26 6.68
C GLN A 122 -14.48 -5.33 5.68
N LEU A 123 -13.35 -5.12 4.99
CA LEU A 123 -12.81 -6.07 4.02
C LEU A 123 -12.33 -7.36 4.68
N HIS A 124 -11.76 -7.29 5.88
CA HIS A 124 -11.28 -8.47 6.60
C HIS A 124 -12.40 -9.34 7.19
N ALA A 125 -13.59 -8.77 7.42
CA ALA A 125 -14.74 -9.50 7.95
C ALA A 125 -15.43 -10.40 6.90
N HIS A 126 -15.00 -10.35 5.63
CA HIS A 126 -15.57 -11.06 4.49
C HIS A 126 -14.49 -11.89 3.76
#